data_AF-A0A2U3ABT0-F1
#
_entry.id   AF-A0A2U3ABT0-F1
#
_cell.length_a   1.000
_cell.length_b   1.000
_cell.length_c   1.000
_cell.angle_alpha   90.00
_cell.angle_beta   90.00
_cell.angle_gamma   90.00
#
_symmetry.space_group_name_H-M   'P 1'
#
loop_
_entity.id
_entity.type
_entity.pdbx_description
1 polymer ?
#
loop_
_entity_poly.entity_id
_entity_poly.type
_entity_poly.pdbx_seq_one_letter_code
_entity_poly.pdbx_strand_id
1 'polypeptide(L)'
;MEYDQQVRNRLKRIDGQIQGILRMMDEGKDCKQVITQLSASRSAIDRTIGLVVSTNLVNCIQGDGNEDNKSQEELIQEAVNLLVKSR
;
A
#
# COMPACT_ATOMS: atom_id res chain seq x y z
N MET A 1 -0.98 8.78 -13.11
CA MET A 1 -1.15 9.03 -11.66
C MET A 1 0.16 9.49 -11.07
N GLU A 2 0.22 10.71 -10.53
CA GLU A 2 1.36 11.15 -9.74
C GLU A 2 1.21 10.62 -8.30
N TYR A 3 2.24 9.93 -7.80
CA TYR A 3 2.23 9.46 -6.41
C TYR A 3 2.51 10.62 -5.47
N ASP A 4 1.51 10.99 -4.68
CA ASP A 4 1.60 12.09 -3.73
C ASP A 4 2.69 11.86 -2.65
N GLN A 5 3.07 12.96 -2.00
CA GLN A 5 4.06 12.92 -0.93
C GLN A 5 3.60 12.06 0.26
N GLN A 6 2.29 11.88 0.46
CA GLN A 6 1.74 11.10 1.56
C GLN A 6 2.05 9.60 1.38
N VAL A 7 1.84 9.04 0.18
CA VAL A 7 2.19 7.66 -0.18
C VAL A 7 3.70 7.46 -0.05
N ARG A 8 4.51 8.38 -0.59
CA ARG A 8 5.98 8.33 -0.45
C ARG A 8 6.44 8.32 1.00
N ASN A 9 5.85 9.17 1.85
CA ASN A 9 6.16 9.21 3.27
C ASN A 9 5.74 7.93 4.01
N ARG A 10 4.65 7.27 3.59
CA ARG A 10 4.25 5.96 4.15
C ARG A 10 5.26 4.88 3.77
N LEU A 11 5.67 4.82 2.51
CA LEU A 11 6.68 3.86 2.05
C LEU A 11 8.02 4.06 2.75
N LYS A 12 8.47 5.30 2.94
CA LYS A 12 9.69 5.59 3.74
C LYS A 12 9.60 5.08 5.18
N ARG A 13 8.42 5.18 5.81
CA ARG A 13 8.21 4.61 7.16
C ARG A 13 8.25 3.08 7.15
N ILE A 14 7.61 2.46 6.15
CA ILE A 14 7.63 0.99 5.98
C ILE A 14 9.07 0.51 5.76
N ASP A 15 9.83 1.19 4.91
CA ASP A 15 11.26 0.88 4.69
C ASP A 15 12.04 0.90 6.02
N GLY A 16 11.87 1.95 6.84
CA GLY A 16 12.45 2.00 8.18
C GLY A 16 12.02 0.85 9.10
N GLN A 17 10.78 0.36 8.99
CA GLN A 17 10.32 -0.82 9.73
C GLN A 17 11.04 -2.08 9.26
N ILE A 18 11.19 -2.28 7.94
CA ILE A 18 11.90 -3.43 7.37
C ILE A 18 13.38 -3.42 7.79
N GLN A 19 14.04 -2.26 7.71
CA GLN A 19 15.42 -2.10 8.19
C GLN A 19 15.54 -2.40 9.70
N GLY A 20 14.57 -1.97 10.49
CA GLY A 20 14.50 -2.30 11.91
C GLY A 20 14.36 -3.80 12.19
N ILE A 21 13.52 -4.49 11.42
CA ILE A 21 13.32 -5.94 11.52
C ILE A 21 14.61 -6.70 11.19
N LEU A 22 15.29 -6.33 10.10
CA LEU A 22 16.58 -6.95 9.74
C LEU A 22 17.60 -6.81 10.87
N ARG A 23 17.71 -5.61 11.46
CA ARG A 23 18.58 -5.38 12.63
C ARG A 23 18.19 -6.24 13.83
N MET A 24 16.89 -6.40 14.10
CA MET A 24 16.43 -7.28 15.18
C MET A 24 16.86 -8.74 14.94
N MET A 25 16.88 -9.19 13.69
CA MET A 25 17.34 -10.54 13.33
C MET A 25 18.86 -10.66 13.52
N ASP A 26 19.63 -9.66 13.08
CA ASP A 26 21.09 -9.62 13.27
C ASP A 26 21.49 -9.59 14.75
N GLU A 27 20.71 -8.90 15.58
CA GLU A 27 20.88 -8.85 17.04
C GLU A 27 20.35 -10.09 17.78
N GLY A 28 19.79 -11.07 17.07
CA GLY A 28 19.26 -12.30 17.67
C GLY A 28 18.06 -12.09 18.59
N LYS A 29 17.20 -11.10 18.30
CA LYS A 29 15.98 -10.86 19.09
C LYS A 29 15.01 -12.04 19.02
N ASP A 30 14.16 -12.12 20.04
CA ASP A 30 13.14 -13.16 20.16
C ASP A 30 12.18 -13.18 18.96
N CYS A 31 11.83 -14.39 18.50
CA CYS A 31 11.01 -14.57 17.30
C CYS A 31 9.63 -13.93 17.42
N LYS A 32 9.03 -13.88 18.62
CA LYS A 32 7.74 -13.23 18.85
C LYS A 32 7.84 -11.72 18.63
N GLN A 33 8.96 -11.11 19.00
CA GLN A 33 9.21 -9.68 18.76
C GLN A 33 9.34 -9.40 17.26
N VAL A 34 10.09 -10.23 16.53
CA VAL A 34 10.24 -10.12 15.07
C VAL A 34 8.89 -10.30 14.36
N ILE A 35 8.10 -11.31 14.72
CA ILE A 35 6.76 -11.55 14.18
C ILE A 35 5.81 -10.37 14.45
N THR A 36 5.91 -9.76 15.63
CA THR A 36 5.12 -8.57 15.98
C THR A 36 5.44 -7.40 15.05
N GLN A 37 6.73 -7.14 14.77
CA GLN A 37 7.13 -6.06 13.87
C GLN A 37 6.80 -6.35 12.40
N LEU A 38 6.94 -7.60 11.96
CA LEU A 38 6.49 -8.03 10.63
C LEU A 38 4.98 -7.79 10.47
N SER A 39 4.18 -8.14 11.47
CA SER A 39 2.73 -7.93 11.47
C SER A 39 2.36 -6.43 11.42
N ALA A 40 3.12 -5.59 12.13
CA ALA A 40 2.96 -4.14 12.08
C ALA A 40 3.30 -3.58 10.69
N SER A 41 4.36 -4.10 10.06
CA SER A 41 4.78 -3.73 8.70
C SER A 41 3.73 -4.14 7.66
N ARG A 42 3.21 -5.37 7.75
CA ARG A 42 2.08 -5.84 6.91
C ARG A 42 0.88 -4.89 7.01
N SER A 43 0.46 -4.57 8.24
CA SER A 43 -0.66 -3.66 8.46
C SER A 43 -0.41 -2.25 7.89
N ALA A 44 0.83 -1.78 7.90
CA ALA A 44 1.19 -0.49 7.31
C ALA A 44 1.17 -0.54 5.77
N ILE A 45 1.59 -1.65 5.17
CA ILE A 45 1.50 -1.92 3.74
C ILE A 45 0.04 -1.94 3.30
N ASP A 46 -0.82 -2.71 3.98
CA ASP A 46 -2.25 -2.85 3.63
C ASP A 46 -2.96 -1.48 3.62
N ARG A 47 -2.67 -0.64 4.63
CA ARG A 47 -3.20 0.74 4.68
C ARG A 47 -2.66 1.62 3.56
N THR A 48 -1.44 1.40 3.09
CA THR A 48 -0.84 2.16 2.00
C THR A 48 -1.41 1.73 0.66
N ILE A 49 -1.65 0.43 0.46
CA ILE A 49 -2.38 -0.10 -0.70
C ILE A 49 -3.78 0.52 -0.75
N GLY A 50 -4.52 0.50 0.36
CA GLY A 50 -5.85 1.09 0.44
C GLY A 50 -5.89 2.56 0.01
N LEU A 51 -4.89 3.35 0.43
CA LEU A 51 -4.76 4.75 0.01
C LEU A 51 -4.52 4.89 -1.50
N VAL A 52 -3.57 4.13 -2.06
CA VAL A 52 -3.25 4.19 -3.50
C VAL A 52 -4.47 3.84 -4.33
N VAL A 53 -5.18 2.78 -3.95
CA VAL A 53 -6.35 2.31 -4.68
C VAL A 53 -7.52 3.29 -4.55
N SER A 54 -7.77 3.85 -3.35
CA SER A 54 -8.81 4.87 -3.18
C SER A 54 -8.53 6.13 -4.01
N THR A 55 -7.28 6.57 -4.07
CA THR A 55 -6.86 7.72 -4.89
C THR A 55 -7.04 7.42 -6.38
N ASN A 56 -6.71 6.21 -6.82
CA ASN A 56 -6.96 5.76 -8.18
C ASN A 56 -8.45 5.78 -8.53
N LEU A 57 -9.31 5.27 -7.65
CA LEU A 57 -10.77 5.28 -7.81
C LEU A 57 -11.32 6.68 -8.01
N VAL A 58 -10.90 7.64 -7.17
CA VAL A 58 -11.34 9.04 -7.27
C VAL A 58 -10.95 9.62 -8.64
N ASN A 59 -9.72 9.40 -9.09
CA ASN A 59 -9.24 9.90 -10.38
C ASN A 59 -10.01 9.26 -11.56
N CYS A 60 -10.33 7.96 -11.49
CA CYS A 60 -11.13 7.29 -12.50
C CYS A 60 -12.55 7.86 -12.58
N ILE A 61 -13.16 8.19 -11.45
CA ILE A 61 -14.50 8.79 -11.39
C ILE A 61 -14.50 10.25 -11.88
N GLN A 62 -13.43 10.99 -11.64
CA GLN A 62 -13.30 12.40 -12.05
C GLN A 62 -13.03 12.59 -13.56
N GLY A 63 -12.91 11.49 -14.32
CA GLY A 63 -12.73 11.55 -15.78
C GLY A 63 -11.28 11.70 -16.25
N ASP A 64 -10.32 11.74 -15.32
CA ASP A 64 -8.88 11.82 -15.61
C ASP A 64 -8.27 10.46 -16.02
N GLY A 65 -9.09 9.38 -16.04
CA GLY A 65 -8.66 8.00 -16.28
C GLY A 65 -8.74 7.49 -17.73
N ASN A 66 -9.04 8.35 -18.71
CA ASN A 66 -9.31 7.94 -20.09
C ASN A 66 -8.06 7.76 -20.97
N GLU A 67 -6.99 7.14 -20.46
CA GLU A 67 -5.81 6.82 -21.30
C GLU A 67 -6.00 5.49 -22.07
N ASP A 68 -6.89 4.58 -21.61
CA ASP A 68 -6.92 3.17 -22.08
C ASP A 68 -8.18 2.74 -22.86
N ASN A 69 -9.07 3.65 -23.29
CA ASN A 69 -10.39 3.28 -23.92
C ASN A 69 -11.27 2.35 -23.06
N LYS A 70 -10.90 2.09 -21.81
CA LYS A 70 -11.70 1.32 -20.84
C LYS A 70 -12.91 2.13 -20.43
N SER A 71 -14.03 1.46 -20.20
CA SER A 71 -15.20 2.13 -19.63
C SER A 71 -14.92 2.56 -18.18
N GLN A 72 -15.58 3.60 -17.72
CA GLN A 72 -15.50 4.04 -16.32
C GLN A 72 -15.88 2.91 -15.34
N GLU A 73 -16.80 2.03 -15.75
CA GLU A 73 -17.23 0.84 -15.02
C GLU A 73 -16.08 -0.18 -14.84
N GLU A 74 -15.29 -0.42 -15.89
CA GLU A 74 -14.15 -1.32 -15.86
C GLU A 74 -13.05 -0.82 -14.91
N LEU A 75 -12.75 0.49 -14.95
CA LEU A 75 -11.77 1.12 -14.06
C LEU A 75 -12.19 1.04 -12.59
N ILE A 76 -13.47 1.29 -12.29
CA ILE A 76 -14.02 1.14 -10.94
C ILE A 76 -13.90 -0.31 -10.47
N GLN A 77 -14.26 -1.28 -11.32
CA GLN A 77 -14.17 -2.70 -10.98
C GLN A 77 -12.73 -3.16 -10.72
N GLU A 78 -11.76 -2.68 -11.51
CA GLU A 78 -10.34 -2.96 -11.33
C GLU A 78 -9.85 -2.45 -9.96
N ALA A 79 -10.18 -1.22 -9.61
CA ALA A 79 -9.79 -0.64 -8.33
C ALA A 79 -10.50 -1.30 -7.14
N VAL A 80 -11.78 -1.68 -7.25
CA VAL A 80 -12.46 -2.49 -6.23
C VAL A 80 -11.74 -3.83 -6.03
N ASN A 81 -11.32 -4.49 -7.11
CA ASN A 81 -10.60 -5.75 -7.04
C ASN A 81 -9.23 -5.60 -6.34
N LEU A 82 -8.54 -4.47 -6.54
CA LEU A 82 -7.29 -4.18 -5.84
C LEU A 82 -7.51 -4.00 -4.32
N LEU A 83 -8.61 -3.35 -3.90
CA LEU A 83 -8.97 -3.23 -2.48
C LEU A 83 -9.31 -4.56 -1.83
N VAL A 84 -10.01 -5.45 -2.55
CA VAL A 84 -10.38 -6.77 -2.04
C VAL A 84 -9.14 -7.65 -1.86
N LYS A 85 -8.18 -7.59 -2.79
CA LYS A 85 -6.93 -8.37 -2.73
C LYS A 85 -5.95 -7.90 -1.66
N SER A 86 -6.10 -6.68 -1.14
CA SER A 86 -5.21 -6.12 -0.12
C SER A 86 -5.65 -6.45 1.31
N ARG A 87 -6.67 -7.29 1.50
CA ARG A 87 -7.16 -7.76 2.81
C ARG A 87 -6.69 -9.19 3.10
#